data_AF-A0A7S0WM59-F1
#
_entry.id   AF-A0A7S0WM59-F1
#
_cell.length_a   1.000
_cell.length_b   1.000
_cell.length_c   1.000
_cell.angle_alpha   90.00
_cell.angle_beta   90.00
_cell.angle_gamma   90.00
#
_symmetry.space_group_name_H-M   'P 1'
#
loop_
_entity.id
_entity.type
_entity.pdbx_description
1 polymer ?
#
loop_
_entity_poly.entity_id
_entity_poly.type
_entity_poly.pdbx_seq_one_letter_code
_entity_poly.pdbx_strand_id
1 'polypeptide(L)'
;EGPEVLAQRLAAINNHFTYALYTNICRSLFEKDKLLFAFLLCARIMESKGSIDQEEWMFLLTGGLGPSGDRHNPAPEWLVERGWRELVRLSALPAFMGLADAVEAEPSGWRPLYDALEPHTVTLPGLFDSMSTFRKLLIVRCVRPDKVVPAVQAFVEANLGKKYVEPPPFDLHACYADSTPITPLIFVLSPGSDPTAALLQFAGERGMSARMVAVSLGQGQGPKAAALITQAQAAGGWVVLQNC
;
A
#
# COMPACT_ATOMS: atom_id res chain seq x y z
N GLU A 1 25.89 -20.24 -20.19
CA GLU A 1 25.43 -19.86 -18.84
C GLU A 1 24.32 -20.82 -18.44
N GLY A 2 24.33 -21.34 -17.20
CA GLY A 2 23.37 -22.37 -16.77
C GLY A 2 21.97 -21.80 -16.49
N PRO A 3 20.91 -22.62 -16.58
CA PRO A 3 19.52 -22.20 -16.33
C PRO A 3 19.30 -21.62 -14.92
N GLU A 4 20.08 -22.05 -13.94
CA GLU A 4 20.02 -21.55 -12.56
C GLU A 4 20.49 -20.10 -12.43
N VAL A 5 21.55 -19.73 -13.18
CA VAL A 5 22.06 -18.35 -13.22
C VAL A 5 21.03 -17.42 -13.88
N LEU A 6 20.35 -17.90 -14.92
CA LEU A 6 19.28 -17.15 -15.57
C LEU A 6 18.10 -16.91 -14.62
N ALA A 7 17.64 -17.94 -13.91
CA ALA A 7 16.54 -17.82 -12.95
C ALA A 7 16.86 -16.84 -11.81
N GLN A 8 18.07 -16.90 -11.26
CA GLN A 8 18.54 -15.96 -10.23
C GLN A 8 18.59 -14.52 -10.75
N ARG A 9 19.10 -14.30 -11.97
CA ARG A 9 19.14 -12.97 -12.60
C ARG A 9 17.73 -12.41 -12.82
N LEU A 10 16.80 -13.22 -13.33
CA LEU A 10 15.41 -12.81 -13.52
C LEU A 10 14.74 -12.44 -12.20
N ALA A 11 14.95 -13.23 -11.14
CA ALA A 11 14.44 -12.91 -9.81
C ALA A 11 15.04 -11.59 -9.28
N ALA A 12 16.35 -11.39 -9.42
CA ALA A 12 17.01 -10.15 -8.99
C ALA A 12 16.49 -8.92 -9.74
N ILE A 13 16.32 -9.02 -11.06
CA ILE A 13 15.78 -7.93 -11.90
C ILE A 13 14.34 -7.61 -11.48
N ASN A 14 13.49 -8.63 -11.34
CA ASN A 14 12.10 -8.43 -10.92
C ASN A 14 12.03 -7.77 -9.54
N ASN A 15 12.79 -8.28 -8.57
CA ASN A 15 12.81 -7.71 -7.22
C ASN A 15 13.29 -6.25 -7.20
N HIS A 16 14.32 -5.93 -8.00
CA HIS A 16 14.81 -4.57 -8.11
C HIS A 16 13.78 -3.66 -8.78
N PHE A 17 13.24 -4.07 -9.93
CA PHE A 17 12.27 -3.28 -10.68
C PHE A 17 10.97 -3.05 -9.90
N THR A 18 10.43 -4.09 -9.24
CA THR A 18 9.22 -3.96 -8.40
C THR A 18 9.43 -2.96 -7.27
N TYR A 19 10.61 -2.99 -6.62
CA TYR A 19 10.90 -2.04 -5.55
C TYR A 19 11.12 -0.62 -6.09
N ALA A 20 11.85 -0.46 -7.19
CA ALA A 20 12.06 0.85 -7.83
C ALA A 20 10.74 1.48 -8.28
N LEU A 21 9.83 0.68 -8.86
CA LEU A 21 8.48 1.11 -9.21
C LEU A 21 7.70 1.56 -7.97
N TYR A 22 7.75 0.77 -6.89
CA TYR A 22 7.10 1.09 -5.63
C TYR A 22 7.61 2.42 -5.07
N THR A 23 8.92 2.59 -4.93
CA THR A 23 9.51 3.81 -4.39
C THR A 23 9.20 5.04 -5.25
N ASN A 24 9.24 4.90 -6.57
CA ASN A 24 8.99 6.02 -7.49
C ASN A 24 7.54 6.49 -7.43
N ILE A 25 6.58 5.56 -7.32
CA ILE A 25 5.17 5.92 -7.15
C ILE A 25 4.90 6.46 -5.74
N CYS A 26 5.51 5.89 -4.70
CA CYS A 26 5.35 6.40 -3.34
C CYS A 26 5.82 7.85 -3.15
N ARG A 27 6.72 8.37 -4.01
CA ARG A 27 7.12 9.80 -3.99
C ARG A 27 5.99 10.74 -4.39
N SER A 28 5.01 10.28 -5.18
CA SER A 28 3.89 11.11 -5.64
C SER A 28 2.56 10.82 -4.93
N LEU A 29 2.53 9.83 -4.02
CA LEU A 29 1.36 9.48 -3.24
C LEU A 29 1.36 10.16 -1.86
N PHE A 30 0.16 10.47 -1.35
CA PHE A 30 0.00 10.80 0.06
C PHE A 30 0.28 9.60 0.94
N GLU A 31 0.72 9.85 2.18
CA GLU A 31 1.08 8.80 3.14
C GLU A 31 -0.03 7.76 3.33
N LYS A 32 -1.29 8.22 3.42
CA LYS A 32 -2.48 7.38 3.57
C LYS A 32 -2.73 6.40 2.41
N ASP A 33 -2.21 6.71 1.21
CA ASP A 33 -2.48 5.95 -0.01
C ASP A 33 -1.36 4.92 -0.31
N LYS A 34 -0.19 5.05 0.34
CA LYS A 34 0.98 4.19 0.08
C LYS A 34 0.72 2.72 0.40
N LEU A 35 0.04 2.43 1.52
CA LEU A 35 -0.28 1.04 1.89
C LEU A 35 -1.28 0.42 0.91
N LEU A 36 -2.29 1.19 0.46
CA LEU A 36 -3.24 0.72 -0.54
C LEU A 36 -2.51 0.38 -1.84
N PHE A 37 -1.61 1.24 -2.29
CA PHE A 37 -0.81 0.96 -3.47
C PHE A 37 0.09 -0.28 -3.30
N ALA A 38 0.77 -0.43 -2.15
CA ALA A 38 1.55 -1.62 -1.83
C ALA A 38 0.70 -2.90 -1.87
N PHE A 39 -0.52 -2.83 -1.31
CA PHE A 39 -1.48 -3.92 -1.35
C PHE A 39 -1.90 -4.29 -2.76
N LEU A 40 -2.25 -3.31 -3.60
CA LEU A 40 -2.63 -3.54 -5.00
C LEU A 40 -1.47 -4.12 -5.82
N LEU A 41 -0.24 -3.61 -5.62
CA LEU A 41 0.96 -4.15 -6.26
C LEU A 41 1.18 -5.61 -5.87
N CYS A 42 1.10 -5.92 -4.58
CA CYS A 42 1.23 -7.28 -4.05
C CYS A 42 0.16 -8.21 -4.62
N ALA A 43 -1.11 -7.80 -4.56
CA ALA A 43 -2.23 -8.57 -5.07
C ALA A 43 -2.08 -8.87 -6.57
N ARG A 44 -1.74 -7.88 -7.41
CA ARG A 44 -1.53 -8.08 -8.84
C ARG A 44 -0.38 -9.03 -9.16
N ILE A 45 0.71 -8.99 -8.39
CA ILE A 45 1.82 -9.94 -8.52
C ILE A 45 1.39 -11.35 -8.13
N MET A 46 0.55 -11.50 -7.11
CA MET A 46 0.08 -12.81 -6.67
C MET A 46 -0.99 -13.40 -7.60
N GLU A 47 -1.89 -12.57 -8.13
CA GLU A 47 -2.84 -12.96 -9.19
C GLU A 47 -2.10 -13.47 -10.44
N SER A 48 -1.04 -12.77 -10.88
CA SER A 48 -0.27 -13.21 -12.06
C SER A 48 0.49 -14.53 -11.84
N LYS A 49 0.77 -14.87 -10.58
CA LYS A 49 1.33 -16.17 -10.16
C LYS A 49 0.25 -17.24 -9.91
N GLY A 50 -1.05 -16.92 -10.06
CA GLY A 50 -2.16 -17.82 -9.76
C GLY A 50 -2.33 -18.13 -8.26
N SER A 51 -1.77 -17.31 -7.37
CA SER A 51 -1.84 -17.49 -5.91
C SER A 51 -3.05 -16.81 -5.26
N ILE A 52 -3.76 -15.96 -6.02
CA ILE A 52 -5.03 -15.36 -5.64
C ILE A 52 -6.05 -15.75 -6.72
N ASP A 53 -7.15 -16.34 -6.27
CA ASP A 53 -8.28 -16.66 -7.13
C ASP A 53 -9.17 -15.41 -7.37
N GLN A 54 -9.80 -15.34 -8.53
CA GLN A 54 -10.61 -14.18 -8.91
C GLN A 54 -11.88 -14.04 -8.04
N GLU A 55 -12.51 -15.14 -7.64
CA GLU A 55 -13.68 -15.10 -6.75
C GLU A 55 -13.27 -14.69 -5.34
N GLU A 56 -12.12 -15.17 -4.85
CA GLU A 56 -11.52 -14.74 -3.57
C GLU A 56 -11.22 -13.22 -3.58
N TRP A 57 -10.64 -12.71 -4.67
CA TRP A 57 -10.40 -11.28 -4.85
C TRP A 57 -11.69 -10.46 -4.88
N MET A 58 -12.68 -10.89 -5.67
CA MET A 58 -13.97 -10.21 -5.73
C MET A 58 -14.70 -10.25 -4.39
N PHE A 59 -14.55 -11.33 -3.62
CA PHE A 59 -15.09 -11.42 -2.28
C PHE A 59 -14.49 -10.37 -1.36
N LEU A 60 -13.17 -10.15 -1.39
CA LEU A 60 -12.51 -9.11 -0.59
C LEU A 60 -13.09 -7.72 -0.87
N LEU A 61 -13.35 -7.41 -2.15
CA LEU A 61 -13.85 -6.10 -2.55
C LEU A 61 -15.34 -5.91 -2.20
N THR A 62 -16.15 -6.96 -2.29
CA THR A 62 -17.62 -6.83 -2.29
C THR A 62 -18.32 -7.42 -1.07
N GLY A 63 -17.72 -8.42 -0.40
CA GLY A 63 -18.38 -9.19 0.67
C GLY A 63 -19.08 -10.45 0.15
N GLY A 64 -18.83 -10.79 -1.10
CA GLY A 64 -19.59 -11.79 -1.85
C GLY A 64 -20.87 -11.19 -2.41
N LEU A 65 -21.19 -11.54 -3.65
CA LEU A 65 -22.44 -11.18 -4.29
C LEU A 65 -23.36 -12.41 -4.28
N GLY A 66 -24.58 -12.26 -3.78
CA GLY A 66 -25.56 -13.34 -3.74
C GLY A 66 -26.23 -13.52 -2.39
N PRO A 67 -27.25 -14.39 -2.29
CA PRO A 67 -27.91 -14.68 -1.04
C PRO A 67 -26.92 -15.38 -0.08
N SER A 68 -26.78 -14.87 1.14
CA SER A 68 -26.35 -15.71 2.25
C SER A 68 -27.49 -16.68 2.53
N GLY A 69 -27.25 -17.99 2.47
CA GLY A 69 -28.28 -19.00 2.77
C GLY A 69 -28.94 -18.78 4.15
N ASP A 70 -29.97 -19.58 4.46
CA ASP A 70 -30.82 -19.40 5.65
C ASP A 70 -30.19 -19.90 6.97
N ARG A 71 -28.87 -19.71 7.12
CA ARG A 71 -28.10 -20.14 8.29
C ARG A 71 -28.19 -19.10 9.40
N HIS A 72 -28.65 -19.53 10.57
CA HIS A 72 -28.71 -18.68 11.75
C HIS A 72 -27.32 -18.43 12.31
N ASN A 73 -27.06 -17.22 12.79
CA ASN A 73 -25.79 -16.88 13.42
C ASN A 73 -25.62 -17.70 14.71
N PRO A 74 -24.58 -18.55 14.82
CA PRO A 74 -24.39 -19.41 15.98
C PRO A 74 -23.79 -18.67 17.19
N ALA A 75 -23.32 -17.43 17.02
CA ALA A 75 -22.65 -16.66 18.05
C ALA A 75 -23.04 -15.16 18.05
N PRO A 76 -24.33 -14.83 18.19
CA PRO A 76 -24.83 -13.46 18.11
C PRO A 76 -24.26 -12.51 19.19
N GLU A 77 -23.67 -13.07 20.25
CA GLU A 77 -23.08 -12.32 21.36
C GLU A 77 -21.75 -11.63 21.01
N TRP A 78 -21.02 -12.09 19.99
CA TRP A 78 -19.76 -11.46 19.54
C TRP A 78 -19.64 -11.35 18.02
N LEU A 79 -20.25 -12.25 17.24
CA LEU A 79 -20.24 -12.16 15.79
C LEU A 79 -21.46 -11.37 15.31
N VAL A 80 -21.22 -10.23 14.66
CA VAL A 80 -22.31 -9.44 14.08
C VAL A 80 -22.97 -10.17 12.91
N GLU A 81 -24.28 -10.04 12.79
CA GLU A 81 -25.09 -10.71 11.76
C GLU A 81 -24.57 -10.51 10.33
N ARG A 82 -24.09 -9.29 10.02
CA ARG A 82 -23.47 -9.00 8.73
C ARG A 82 -22.21 -9.85 8.49
N GLY A 83 -21.35 -9.97 9.51
CA GLY A 83 -20.10 -10.73 9.45
C GLY A 83 -20.37 -12.22 9.27
N TRP A 84 -21.37 -12.75 9.98
CA TRP A 84 -21.84 -14.12 9.78
C TRP A 84 -22.33 -14.38 8.36
N ARG A 85 -23.18 -13.50 7.80
CA ARG A 85 -23.64 -13.64 6.41
C ARG A 85 -22.50 -13.59 5.39
N GLU A 86 -21.49 -12.75 5.63
CA GLU A 86 -20.28 -12.72 4.80
C GLU A 86 -19.47 -14.02 4.93
N LEU A 87 -19.33 -14.59 6.14
CA LEU A 87 -18.71 -15.91 6.35
C LEU A 87 -19.44 -17.04 5.64
N VAL A 88 -20.78 -17.04 5.67
CA VAL A 88 -21.60 -18.04 4.97
C VAL A 88 -21.37 -17.94 3.45
N ARG A 89 -21.30 -16.73 2.90
CA ARG A 89 -20.95 -16.53 1.48
C ARG A 89 -19.51 -16.94 1.17
N LEU A 90 -18.57 -16.62 2.06
CA LEU A 90 -17.16 -17.04 1.92
C LEU A 90 -17.05 -18.56 1.86
N SER A 91 -17.82 -19.26 2.70
CA SER A 91 -17.85 -20.72 2.78
C SER A 91 -18.33 -21.43 1.50
N ALA A 92 -18.95 -20.70 0.57
CA ALA A 92 -19.32 -21.24 -0.75
C ALA A 92 -18.16 -21.28 -1.75
N LEU A 93 -17.05 -20.57 -1.47
CA LEU A 93 -15.86 -20.63 -2.31
C LEU A 93 -15.11 -21.96 -2.09
N PRO A 94 -14.53 -22.57 -3.13
CA PRO A 94 -13.88 -23.89 -3.03
C PRO A 94 -12.82 -23.99 -1.93
N ALA A 95 -12.05 -22.92 -1.73
CA ALA A 95 -10.99 -22.87 -0.73
C ALA A 95 -11.49 -22.80 0.73
N PHE A 96 -12.77 -22.48 0.94
CA PHE A 96 -13.37 -22.24 2.25
C PHE A 96 -14.53 -23.21 2.53
N MET A 97 -14.65 -24.28 1.75
CA MET A 97 -15.67 -25.30 1.98
C MET A 97 -15.65 -25.80 3.43
N GLY A 98 -16.84 -25.85 4.04
CA GLY A 98 -17.02 -26.27 5.43
C GLY A 98 -16.71 -25.18 6.48
N LEU A 99 -16.36 -23.95 6.08
CA LEU A 99 -16.08 -22.86 7.02
C LEU A 99 -17.29 -22.53 7.90
N ALA A 100 -18.46 -22.33 7.29
CA ALA A 100 -19.67 -22.02 8.05
C ALA A 100 -20.06 -23.18 8.98
N ASP A 101 -19.95 -24.43 8.51
CA ASP A 101 -20.22 -25.63 9.31
C ASP A 101 -19.26 -25.71 10.52
N ALA A 102 -17.98 -25.39 10.33
CA ALA A 102 -16.99 -25.40 11.40
C ALA A 102 -17.22 -24.30 12.44
N VAL A 103 -17.71 -23.13 12.05
CA VAL A 103 -18.09 -22.06 12.98
C VAL A 103 -19.37 -22.42 13.73
N GLU A 104 -20.37 -23.01 13.07
CA GLU A 104 -21.61 -23.48 13.70
C GLU A 104 -21.36 -24.61 14.70
N ALA A 105 -20.47 -25.54 14.38
CA ALA A 105 -20.16 -26.68 15.23
C ALA A 105 -19.45 -26.30 16.52
N GLU A 106 -18.53 -25.33 16.48
CA GLU A 106 -17.75 -24.92 17.65
C GLU A 106 -17.48 -23.39 17.63
N PRO A 107 -18.49 -22.55 17.91
CA PRO A 107 -18.33 -21.10 17.81
C PRO A 107 -17.29 -20.56 18.81
N SER A 108 -17.17 -21.20 19.98
CA SER A 108 -16.21 -20.77 21.01
C SER A 108 -14.76 -20.88 20.56
N GLY A 109 -14.46 -21.83 19.66
CA GLY A 109 -13.13 -22.00 19.05
C GLY A 109 -12.74 -20.88 18.08
N TRP A 110 -13.70 -20.12 17.54
CA TRP A 110 -13.46 -19.00 16.63
C TRP A 110 -13.40 -17.64 17.34
N ARG A 111 -13.93 -17.56 18.57
CA ARG A 111 -13.91 -16.34 19.38
C ARG A 111 -12.51 -15.76 19.62
N PRO A 112 -11.40 -16.52 19.75
CA PRO A 112 -10.06 -15.94 19.84
C PRO A 112 -9.69 -15.03 18.66
N LEU A 113 -10.19 -15.32 17.46
CA LEU A 113 -10.03 -14.43 16.30
C LEU A 113 -10.73 -13.08 16.52
N TYR A 114 -11.91 -13.09 17.15
CA TYR A 114 -12.64 -11.88 17.48
C TYR A 114 -11.99 -11.08 18.62
N ASP A 115 -11.55 -11.75 19.69
CA ASP A 115 -11.01 -11.08 20.88
C ASP A 115 -9.56 -10.58 20.69
N ALA A 116 -8.82 -11.11 19.70
CA ALA A 116 -7.43 -10.75 19.47
C ALA A 116 -7.21 -9.28 19.06
N LEU A 117 -6.11 -8.70 19.53
CA LEU A 117 -5.64 -7.39 19.06
C LEU A 117 -5.16 -7.45 17.60
N GLU A 118 -4.53 -8.57 17.24
CA GLU A 118 -3.92 -8.88 15.95
C GLU A 118 -4.51 -10.17 15.37
N PRO A 119 -5.75 -10.14 14.87
CA PRO A 119 -6.49 -11.35 14.49
C PRO A 119 -5.84 -12.14 13.34
N HIS A 120 -5.08 -11.47 12.47
CA HIS A 120 -4.36 -12.11 11.36
C HIS A 120 -3.19 -13.02 11.81
N THR A 121 -2.77 -12.96 13.08
CA THR A 121 -1.74 -13.82 13.68
C THR A 121 -2.33 -15.06 14.37
N VAL A 122 -3.65 -15.08 14.57
CA VAL A 122 -4.32 -16.16 15.29
C VAL A 122 -4.31 -17.44 14.47
N THR A 123 -3.91 -18.54 15.10
CA THR A 123 -4.07 -19.90 14.57
C THR A 123 -5.56 -20.19 14.43
N LEU A 124 -6.02 -20.44 13.20
CA LEU A 124 -7.42 -20.75 12.94
C LEU A 124 -7.72 -22.22 13.29
N PRO A 125 -8.95 -22.56 13.72
CA PRO A 125 -9.30 -23.94 14.05
C PRO A 125 -9.18 -24.91 12.87
N GLY A 126 -8.75 -26.15 13.15
CA GLY A 126 -8.83 -27.27 12.22
C GLY A 126 -8.09 -27.05 10.89
N LEU A 127 -8.78 -27.32 9.78
CA LEU A 127 -8.21 -27.26 8.43
C LEU A 127 -7.84 -25.83 7.99
N PHE A 128 -8.38 -24.81 8.68
CA PHE A 128 -8.20 -23.40 8.33
C PHE A 128 -6.84 -22.83 8.79
N ASP A 129 -6.09 -23.53 9.66
CA ASP A 129 -4.78 -23.05 10.13
C ASP A 129 -3.75 -22.89 8.98
N SER A 130 -3.78 -23.83 8.04
CA SER A 130 -2.85 -23.90 6.89
C SER A 130 -3.17 -22.93 5.75
N MET A 131 -4.14 -22.03 5.94
CA MET A 131 -4.53 -21.05 4.93
C MET A 131 -3.45 -20.01 4.64
N SER A 132 -3.38 -19.58 3.38
CA SER A 132 -2.53 -18.46 2.97
C SER A 132 -2.92 -17.17 3.70
N THR A 133 -1.97 -16.23 3.81
CA THR A 133 -2.22 -14.92 4.45
C THR A 133 -3.38 -14.17 3.78
N PHE A 134 -3.57 -14.33 2.47
CA PHE A 134 -4.71 -13.73 1.75
C PHE A 134 -6.06 -14.34 2.18
N ARG A 135 -6.12 -15.66 2.32
CA ARG A 135 -7.35 -16.34 2.76
C ARG A 135 -7.68 -16.05 4.22
N LYS A 136 -6.66 -15.99 5.09
CA LYS A 136 -6.81 -15.52 6.48
C LYS A 136 -7.35 -14.08 6.52
N LEU A 137 -6.88 -13.19 5.63
CA LEU A 137 -7.40 -11.83 5.50
C LEU A 137 -8.91 -11.81 5.16
N LEU A 138 -9.42 -12.73 4.33
CA LEU A 138 -10.86 -12.80 4.03
C LEU A 138 -11.69 -13.16 5.27
N ILE A 139 -11.22 -14.11 6.09
CA ILE A 139 -11.87 -14.50 7.34
C ILE A 139 -11.83 -13.35 8.35
N VAL A 140 -10.66 -12.70 8.52
CA VAL A 140 -10.51 -11.52 9.38
C VAL A 140 -11.47 -10.42 8.97
N ARG A 141 -11.63 -10.16 7.66
CA ARG A 141 -12.57 -9.15 7.17
C ARG A 141 -14.01 -9.41 7.60
N CYS A 142 -14.45 -10.68 7.64
CA CYS A 142 -15.81 -11.02 8.05
C CYS A 142 -16.01 -10.91 9.57
N VAL A 143 -15.01 -11.26 10.38
CA VAL A 143 -15.13 -11.30 11.85
C VAL A 143 -14.70 -9.98 12.52
N ARG A 144 -13.65 -9.34 12.01
CA ARG A 144 -13.01 -8.12 12.53
C ARG A 144 -12.70 -7.14 11.39
N PRO A 145 -13.73 -6.53 10.75
CA PRO A 145 -13.53 -5.58 9.66
C PRO A 145 -12.68 -4.36 10.07
N ASP A 146 -12.66 -3.99 11.35
CA ASP A 146 -11.81 -2.94 11.92
C ASP A 146 -10.30 -3.28 11.88
N LYS A 147 -9.95 -4.56 11.73
CA LYS A 147 -8.56 -5.06 11.70
C LYS A 147 -8.08 -5.46 10.30
N VAL A 148 -8.80 -5.06 9.25
CA VAL A 148 -8.40 -5.31 7.86
C VAL A 148 -7.09 -4.62 7.51
N VAL A 149 -6.85 -3.39 8.00
CA VAL A 149 -5.62 -2.64 7.68
C VAL A 149 -4.35 -3.36 8.19
N PRO A 150 -4.25 -3.77 9.47
CA PRO A 150 -3.14 -4.61 9.93
C PRO A 150 -3.01 -5.94 9.19
N ALA A 151 -4.13 -6.59 8.86
CA ALA A 151 -4.10 -7.84 8.10
C ALA A 151 -3.57 -7.65 6.67
N VAL A 152 -3.88 -6.52 6.03
CA VAL A 152 -3.31 -6.11 4.74
C VAL A 152 -1.81 -5.86 4.85
N GLN A 153 -1.34 -5.20 5.91
CA GLN A 153 0.10 -5.02 6.15
C GLN A 153 0.81 -6.36 6.28
N ALA A 154 0.30 -7.27 7.10
CA ALA A 154 0.86 -8.61 7.25
C ALA A 154 0.88 -9.40 5.93
N PHE A 155 -0.17 -9.26 5.11
CA PHE A 155 -0.21 -9.85 3.77
C PHE A 155 0.88 -9.30 2.85
N VAL A 156 1.04 -7.97 2.80
CA VAL A 156 2.09 -7.35 1.96
C VAL A 156 3.49 -7.73 2.48
N GLU A 157 3.70 -7.69 3.79
CA GLU A 157 4.98 -8.03 4.40
C GLU A 157 5.37 -9.49 4.14
N ALA A 158 4.43 -10.43 4.27
CA ALA A 158 4.68 -11.85 4.03
C ALA A 158 5.06 -12.16 2.58
N ASN A 159 4.61 -11.36 1.61
CA ASN A 159 4.75 -11.68 0.17
C ASN A 159 5.77 -10.80 -0.57
N LEU A 160 5.90 -9.53 -0.20
CA LEU A 160 6.87 -8.59 -0.79
C LEU A 160 7.98 -8.17 0.18
N GLY A 161 7.75 -8.30 1.49
CA GLY A 161 8.69 -7.94 2.55
C GLY A 161 8.38 -6.61 3.24
N LYS A 162 8.97 -6.43 4.41
CA LYS A 162 8.74 -5.30 5.33
C LYS A 162 8.91 -3.92 4.69
N LYS A 163 9.85 -3.79 3.75
CA LYS A 163 10.15 -2.54 3.02
C LYS A 163 8.99 -1.98 2.17
N TYR A 164 7.90 -2.74 1.99
CA TYR A 164 6.71 -2.29 1.26
C TYR A 164 5.58 -1.80 2.18
N VAL A 165 5.67 -2.07 3.49
CA VAL A 165 4.75 -1.57 4.52
C VAL A 165 5.37 -0.46 5.37
N GLU A 166 6.68 -0.25 5.23
CA GLU A 166 7.44 0.88 5.76
C GLU A 166 7.72 1.87 4.62
N PRO A 167 6.93 2.95 4.49
CA PRO A 167 7.13 3.93 3.43
C PRO A 167 8.55 4.49 3.43
N PRO A 168 9.21 4.61 2.26
CA PRO A 168 10.54 5.22 2.22
C PRO A 168 10.46 6.67 2.69
N PRO A 169 11.44 7.15 3.47
CA PRO A 169 11.51 8.55 3.86
C PRO A 169 11.68 9.44 2.63
N PHE A 170 11.30 10.70 2.76
CA PHE A 170 11.55 11.69 1.72
C PHE A 170 13.06 11.86 1.50
N ASP A 171 13.51 11.67 0.26
CA ASP A 171 14.92 11.78 -0.15
C ASP A 171 15.05 12.80 -1.28
N LEU A 172 15.50 14.02 -0.93
CA LEU A 172 15.73 15.09 -1.89
C LEU A 172 16.91 14.80 -2.83
N HIS A 173 17.92 14.04 -2.39
CA HIS A 173 19.07 13.70 -3.24
C HIS A 173 18.63 12.78 -4.39
N ALA A 174 17.84 11.75 -4.06
CA ALA A 174 17.33 10.81 -5.05
C ALA A 174 16.35 11.50 -6.01
N CYS A 175 15.43 12.34 -5.50
CA CYS A 175 14.53 13.12 -6.35
C CYS A 175 15.31 14.06 -7.29
N TYR A 176 16.35 14.74 -6.81
CA TYR A 176 17.18 15.62 -7.63
C TYR A 176 17.98 14.85 -8.69
N ALA A 177 18.51 13.67 -8.36
CA ALA A 177 19.23 12.83 -9.32
C ALA A 177 18.35 12.39 -10.51
N ASP A 178 17.04 12.21 -10.27
CA ASP A 178 16.06 11.87 -11.30
C ASP A 178 15.51 13.09 -12.06
N SER A 179 15.87 14.31 -11.64
CA SER A 179 15.41 15.57 -12.24
C SER A 179 16.38 16.11 -13.29
N THR A 180 15.87 16.94 -14.19
CA THR A 180 16.69 17.62 -15.21
C THR A 180 16.25 19.08 -15.33
N PRO A 181 17.02 19.95 -16.00
CA PRO A 181 16.58 21.32 -16.27
C PRO A 181 15.26 21.44 -17.05
N ILE A 182 14.81 20.38 -17.72
CA ILE A 182 13.52 20.30 -18.43
C ILE A 182 12.48 19.42 -17.72
N THR A 183 12.84 18.84 -16.56
CA THR A 183 11.99 17.99 -15.73
C THR A 183 11.98 18.56 -14.32
N PRO A 184 11.10 19.54 -14.02
CA PRO A 184 11.11 20.26 -12.76
C PRO A 184 10.68 19.36 -11.59
N LEU A 185 11.17 19.69 -10.38
CA LEU A 185 10.71 19.08 -9.14
C LEU A 185 9.47 19.80 -8.62
N ILE A 186 8.40 19.04 -8.38
CA ILE A 186 7.16 19.53 -7.80
C ILE A 186 6.99 18.92 -6.41
N PHE A 187 6.82 19.78 -5.41
CA PHE A 187 6.60 19.38 -4.03
C PHE A 187 5.11 19.49 -3.71
N VAL A 188 4.47 18.35 -3.45
CA VAL A 188 3.08 18.32 -2.97
C VAL A 188 3.11 18.24 -1.44
N LEU A 189 2.69 19.32 -0.80
CA LEU A 189 2.81 19.46 0.66
C LEU A 189 1.48 19.13 1.33
N SER A 190 1.56 18.36 2.42
CA SER A 190 0.46 18.25 3.36
C SER A 190 0.42 19.50 4.26
N PRO A 191 -0.75 19.88 4.80
CA PRO A 191 -0.84 21.01 5.73
C PRO A 191 0.20 20.90 6.86
N GLY A 192 0.96 21.97 7.09
CA GLY A 192 2.00 22.01 8.11
C GLY A 192 3.38 21.46 7.72
N SER A 193 3.55 20.95 6.49
CA SER A 193 4.86 20.55 5.95
C SER A 193 5.49 21.68 5.14
N ASP A 194 6.76 22.02 5.40
CA ASP A 194 7.54 23.00 4.64
C ASP A 194 8.92 22.42 4.24
N PRO A 195 9.21 22.21 2.95
CA PRO A 195 10.47 21.65 2.48
C PRO A 195 11.60 22.70 2.40
N THR A 196 11.32 23.97 2.71
CA THR A 196 12.24 25.09 2.45
C THR A 196 13.59 24.91 3.15
N ALA A 197 13.60 24.47 4.42
CA ALA A 197 14.85 24.24 5.16
C ALA A 197 15.71 23.16 4.50
N ALA A 198 15.10 22.04 4.11
CA ALA A 198 15.78 20.95 3.42
C ALA A 198 16.32 21.38 2.04
N LEU A 199 15.54 22.18 1.29
CA LEU A 199 15.95 22.73 0.00
C LEU A 199 17.15 23.68 0.12
N LEU A 200 17.15 24.56 1.13
CA LEU A 200 18.26 25.49 1.37
C LEU A 200 19.55 24.77 1.76
N GLN A 201 19.43 23.77 2.64
CA GLN A 201 20.57 22.92 3.00
C GLN A 201 21.13 22.22 1.75
N PHE A 202 20.26 21.57 0.97
CA PHE A 202 20.65 20.86 -0.23
C PHE A 202 21.27 21.78 -1.29
N ALA A 203 20.77 23.00 -1.44
CA ALA A 203 21.38 24.01 -2.30
C ALA A 203 22.80 24.37 -1.83
N GLY A 204 23.05 24.42 -0.52
CA GLY A 204 24.39 24.60 0.05
C GLY A 204 25.34 23.47 -0.33
N GLU A 205 24.91 22.23 -0.14
CA GLU A 205 25.70 21.04 -0.48
C GLU A 205 26.04 20.96 -1.97
N ARG A 206 25.17 21.50 -2.84
CA ARG A 206 25.37 21.55 -4.30
C ARG A 206 26.08 22.82 -4.80
N GLY A 207 26.49 23.73 -3.91
CA GLY A 207 27.10 25.01 -4.31
C GLY A 207 26.14 25.94 -5.06
N MET A 208 24.83 25.75 -4.88
CA MET A 208 23.76 26.50 -5.54
C MET A 208 23.15 27.60 -4.67
N SER A 209 23.55 27.75 -3.40
CA SER A 209 22.97 28.77 -2.50
C SER A 209 22.97 30.18 -3.08
N ALA A 210 24.06 30.61 -3.73
CA ALA A 210 24.16 31.94 -4.34
C ALA A 210 23.37 32.09 -5.66
N ARG A 211 22.93 30.98 -6.25
CA ARG A 211 22.21 30.91 -7.53
C ARG A 211 20.80 30.33 -7.37
N MET A 212 20.30 30.30 -6.13
CA MET A 212 18.96 29.87 -5.78
C MET A 212 18.13 31.10 -5.46
N VAL A 213 16.99 31.24 -6.13
CA VAL A 213 16.04 32.33 -5.89
C VAL A 213 14.68 31.72 -5.57
N ALA A 214 14.12 32.10 -4.42
CA ALA A 214 12.76 31.73 -4.03
C ALA A 214 11.78 32.88 -4.32
N VAL A 215 10.61 32.56 -4.85
CA VAL A 215 9.50 33.49 -5.03
C VAL A 215 8.20 32.81 -4.59
N SER A 216 7.46 33.47 -3.69
CA SER A 216 6.09 33.05 -3.36
C SER A 216 5.15 33.54 -4.45
N LEU A 217 4.42 32.63 -5.05
CA LEU A 217 3.33 32.95 -5.96
C LEU A 217 2.16 33.48 -5.15
N GLY A 218 1.55 34.52 -5.71
CA GLY A 218 0.44 35.28 -5.15
C GLY A 218 -0.05 36.23 -6.23
N GLN A 219 -1.05 37.07 -5.91
CA GLN A 219 -1.63 37.96 -6.91
C GLN A 219 -0.55 38.87 -7.53
N GLY A 220 -0.40 38.80 -8.86
CA GLY A 220 0.55 39.62 -9.62
C GLY A 220 2.01 39.11 -9.68
N GLN A 221 2.35 37.96 -9.07
CA GLN A 221 3.75 37.46 -9.07
C GLN A 221 4.14 36.65 -10.32
N GLY A 222 3.18 36.26 -11.17
CA GLY A 222 3.42 35.46 -12.37
C GLY A 222 4.50 36.03 -13.32
N PRO A 223 4.44 37.31 -13.72
CA PRO A 223 5.46 37.90 -14.59
C PRO A 223 6.87 37.89 -13.98
N LYS A 224 6.98 38.10 -12.67
CA LYS A 224 8.26 38.04 -11.95
C LYS A 224 8.83 36.62 -11.93
N ALA A 225 7.99 35.63 -11.65
CA ALA A 225 8.40 34.22 -11.66
C ALA A 225 8.88 33.80 -13.07
N ALA A 226 8.15 34.17 -14.12
CA ALA A 226 8.55 33.89 -15.50
C ALA A 226 9.91 34.53 -15.85
N ALA A 227 10.14 35.79 -15.47
CA ALA A 227 11.42 36.46 -15.68
C ALA A 227 12.58 35.75 -14.96
N LEU A 228 12.37 35.30 -13.72
CA LEU A 228 13.37 34.55 -12.95
C LEU A 228 13.71 33.21 -13.62
N ILE A 229 12.71 32.49 -14.15
CA ILE A 229 12.92 31.25 -14.90
C ILE A 229 13.77 31.52 -16.15
N THR A 230 13.41 32.53 -16.95
CA THR A 230 14.16 32.90 -18.16
C THR A 230 15.61 33.28 -17.83
N GLN A 231 15.84 34.02 -16.74
CA GLN A 231 17.19 34.35 -16.30
C GLN A 231 17.97 33.10 -15.87
N ALA A 232 17.35 32.20 -15.12
CA ALA A 232 17.98 30.96 -14.66
C ALA A 232 18.25 29.98 -15.81
N GLN A 233 17.45 30.00 -16.88
CA GLN A 233 17.72 29.23 -18.11
C GLN A 233 19.03 29.66 -18.78
N ALA A 234 19.30 30.97 -18.85
CA ALA A 234 20.50 31.50 -19.48
C ALA A 234 21.73 31.42 -18.57
N ALA A 235 21.58 31.79 -17.30
CA ALA A 235 22.70 31.91 -16.36
C ALA A 235 22.98 30.62 -15.57
N GLY A 236 22.06 29.65 -15.59
CA GLY A 236 22.01 28.50 -14.69
C GLY A 236 21.66 28.91 -13.25
N GLY A 237 20.66 28.27 -12.66
CA GLY A 237 20.16 28.62 -11.33
C GLY A 237 19.01 27.73 -10.89
N TRP A 238 18.67 27.79 -9.61
CA TRP A 238 17.46 27.15 -9.08
C TRP A 238 16.41 28.22 -8.80
N VAL A 239 15.23 28.06 -9.37
CA VAL A 239 14.07 28.93 -9.09
C VAL A 239 13.07 28.12 -8.28
N VAL A 240 12.83 28.52 -7.04
CA VAL A 240 11.85 27.89 -6.16
C VAL A 240 10.58 28.71 -6.16
N LEU A 241 9.50 28.11 -6.66
CA LEU A 241 8.17 28.69 -6.65
C LEU A 241 7.41 28.15 -5.44
N GLN A 242 7.02 29.01 -4.51
CA GLN A 242 6.26 28.65 -3.31
C GLN A 242 4.80 29.05 -3.48
N ASN A 243 3.87 28.40 -2.77
CA ASN A 243 2.44 28.73 -2.79
C ASN A 243 1.84 28.79 -4.21
N CYS A 244 2.21 27.79 -5.04
CA CYS A 244 1.72 27.64 -6.41
C CYS A 244 0.24 27.24 -6.46
#